data_AF-A0AAV3JQZ8-F1
#
_entry.id   AF-A0AAV3JQZ8-F1
#
_cell.length_a   1.000
_cell.length_b   1.000
_cell.length_c   1.000
_cell.angle_alpha   90.00
_cell.angle_beta   90.00
_cell.angle_gamma   90.00
#
_symmetry.space_group_name_H-M   'P 1'
#
loop_
_entity.id
_entity.type
_entity.pdbx_description
1 polymer ?
#
loop_
_entity_poly.entity_id
_entity_poly.type
_entity_poly.pdbx_seq_one_letter_code
_entity_poly.pdbx_strand_id
1 'polypeptide(L)'
;MKFKFLNMDNESGFILIEKELKRLDILAQVKEDCIELKGENIQQARIYLKTLFNSNIVELDDHKKSANALIERLKSLGLKIAVAESCSGGLLSHAFTSISGASAVFMGGVVCYNEEVKHELLKVNATTLKVFGVYSEECVKEMLLGVFLNFKADLALAISGVAGPNGGSKANPVGTIYIGAQKLESQALIDRCFFEGNRESIQNKSVEHALNMLARML
;
A
#
# COMPACT_ATOMS: atom_id res chain seq x y z
N MET A 1 4.72 -16.98 4.26
CA MET A 1 5.02 -15.96 3.24
C MET A 1 3.73 -15.63 2.53
N LYS A 2 3.42 -14.35 2.32
CA LYS A 2 2.29 -13.94 1.48
C LYS A 2 2.83 -13.20 0.26
N PHE A 3 2.27 -13.46 -0.91
CA PHE A 3 2.71 -12.77 -2.12
C PHE A 3 1.57 -12.59 -3.13
N LYS A 4 1.78 -11.72 -4.11
CA LYS A 4 0.89 -11.54 -5.26
C LYS A 4 1.69 -11.47 -6.56
N PHE A 5 1.14 -11.95 -7.65
CA PHE A 5 1.64 -11.69 -8.99
C PHE A 5 1.19 -10.30 -9.49
N LEU A 6 2.06 -9.61 -10.22
CA LEU A 6 1.78 -8.29 -10.80
C LEU A 6 1.42 -8.33 -12.28
N ASN A 7 1.49 -9.50 -12.93
CA ASN A 7 1.30 -9.64 -14.36
C ASN A 7 0.31 -10.75 -14.74
N MET A 8 -0.33 -11.37 -13.74
CA MET A 8 -1.33 -12.42 -13.91
C MET A 8 -2.16 -12.55 -12.64
N ASP A 9 -3.33 -13.17 -12.75
CA ASP A 9 -4.15 -13.50 -11.60
C ASP A 9 -3.53 -14.64 -10.75
N ASN A 10 -3.98 -14.73 -9.50
CA ASN A 10 -3.41 -15.67 -8.54
C ASN A 10 -3.73 -17.14 -8.87
N GLU A 11 -4.84 -17.44 -9.54
CA GLU A 11 -5.19 -18.83 -9.90
C GLU A 11 -4.28 -19.32 -11.02
N SER A 12 -4.16 -18.54 -12.10
CA SER A 12 -3.25 -18.82 -13.21
C SER A 12 -1.80 -18.94 -12.73
N GLY A 13 -1.35 -18.00 -11.90
CA GLY A 13 -0.01 -18.03 -11.32
C GLY A 13 0.22 -19.24 -10.42
N PHE A 14 -0.79 -19.65 -9.64
CA PHE A 14 -0.71 -20.84 -8.80
C PHE A 14 -0.53 -22.12 -9.62
N ILE A 15 -1.27 -22.28 -10.73
CA ILE A 15 -1.15 -23.44 -11.62
C ILE A 15 0.30 -23.61 -12.12
N LEU A 16 1.00 -22.51 -12.41
CA LEU A 16 2.39 -22.55 -12.88
C LEU A 16 3.40 -23.03 -11.82
N ILE A 17 3.10 -22.83 -10.53
CA ILE A 17 4.04 -23.09 -9.43
C ILE A 17 3.66 -24.29 -8.57
N GLU A 18 2.42 -24.76 -8.65
CA GLU A 18 1.85 -25.77 -7.74
C GLU A 18 2.72 -27.03 -7.63
N LYS A 19 3.17 -27.56 -8.77
CA LYS A 19 3.99 -28.78 -8.81
C LYS A 19 5.29 -28.63 -8.01
N GLU A 20 5.95 -27.49 -8.15
CA GLU A 20 7.21 -27.23 -7.45
C GLU A 20 6.97 -26.95 -5.96
N LEU A 21 5.91 -26.23 -5.62
CA LEU A 21 5.53 -26.01 -4.22
C LEU A 21 5.24 -27.34 -3.51
N LYS A 22 4.55 -28.29 -4.17
CA LYS A 22 4.35 -29.65 -3.66
C LYS A 22 5.67 -30.39 -3.48
N ARG A 23 6.63 -30.25 -4.41
CA ARG A 23 7.97 -30.86 -4.29
C ARG A 23 8.76 -30.34 -3.09
N LEU A 24 8.51 -29.08 -2.71
CA LEU A 24 9.14 -28.42 -1.58
C LEU A 24 8.36 -28.61 -0.26
N ASP A 25 7.32 -29.46 -0.22
CA ASP A 25 6.45 -29.63 0.95
C ASP A 25 5.83 -28.30 1.45
N ILE A 26 5.46 -27.43 0.51
CA ILE A 26 4.79 -26.16 0.78
C ILE A 26 3.28 -26.28 0.54
N LEU A 27 2.52 -25.95 1.58
CA LEU A 27 1.07 -25.73 1.48
C LEU A 27 0.82 -24.31 0.97
N ALA A 28 0.02 -24.20 -0.07
CA ALA A 28 -0.39 -22.93 -0.65
C ALA A 28 -1.90 -22.76 -0.54
N GLN A 29 -2.33 -21.56 -0.16
CA GLN A 29 -3.73 -21.15 -0.19
C GLN A 29 -3.86 -19.96 -1.12
N VAL A 30 -4.59 -20.13 -2.22
CA VAL A 30 -4.94 -19.06 -3.14
C VAL A 30 -6.11 -18.27 -2.56
N LYS A 31 -5.98 -16.95 -2.51
CA LYS A 31 -7.02 -15.99 -2.14
C LYS A 31 -7.14 -14.96 -3.25
N GLU A 32 -8.24 -14.21 -3.24
CA GLU A 32 -8.50 -13.13 -4.20
C GLU A 32 -7.32 -12.15 -4.30
N ASP A 33 -6.82 -11.70 -3.15
CA ASP A 33 -5.78 -10.67 -3.12
C ASP A 33 -4.34 -11.20 -3.08
N CYS A 34 -4.12 -12.46 -2.69
CA CYS A 34 -2.78 -13.02 -2.52
C CYS A 34 -2.74 -14.55 -2.55
N ILE A 35 -1.53 -15.10 -2.59
CA ILE A 35 -1.24 -16.50 -2.30
C ILE A 35 -0.49 -16.58 -0.96
N GLU A 36 -0.99 -17.39 -0.04
CA GLU A 36 -0.36 -17.64 1.25
C GLU A 36 0.37 -18.98 1.24
N LEU A 37 1.66 -18.96 1.54
CA LEU A 37 2.52 -20.15 1.65
C LEU A 37 2.83 -20.47 3.12
N LYS A 38 2.68 -21.75 3.47
CA LYS A 38 3.00 -22.34 4.77
C LYS A 38 3.82 -23.62 4.58
N GLY A 39 4.85 -23.80 5.40
CA GLY A 39 5.73 -24.97 5.37
C GLY A 39 7.14 -24.62 5.84
N GLU A 40 7.99 -25.62 6.01
CA GLU A 40 9.35 -25.43 6.56
C GLU A 40 10.32 -24.89 5.49
N ASN A 41 10.08 -25.20 4.22
CA ASN A 41 10.94 -24.86 3.09
C ASN A 41 10.62 -23.50 2.43
N ILE A 42 10.00 -22.55 3.16
CA ILE A 42 9.54 -21.26 2.60
C ILE A 42 10.68 -20.49 1.93
N GLN A 43 11.91 -20.58 2.44
CA GLN A 43 13.05 -19.89 1.83
C GLN A 43 13.39 -20.42 0.44
N GLN A 44 13.31 -21.73 0.23
CA GLN A 44 13.54 -22.33 -1.08
C GLN A 44 12.43 -21.95 -2.06
N ALA A 45 11.17 -21.97 -1.61
CA ALA A 45 10.05 -21.49 -2.41
C ALA A 45 10.20 -20.01 -2.79
N ARG A 46 10.68 -19.16 -1.86
CA ARG A 46 10.97 -17.75 -2.15
C ARG A 46 12.05 -17.59 -3.22
N ILE A 47 13.14 -18.36 -3.15
CA ILE A 47 14.21 -18.32 -4.17
C ILE A 47 13.67 -18.77 -5.53
N TYR A 48 12.90 -19.85 -5.56
CA TYR A 48 12.26 -20.37 -6.77
C TYR A 48 11.35 -19.31 -7.43
N LEU A 49 10.44 -18.71 -6.65
CA LEU A 49 9.51 -17.70 -7.15
C LEU A 49 10.24 -16.47 -7.67
N LYS A 50 11.26 -15.99 -6.96
CA LYS A 50 12.08 -14.85 -7.42
C LYS A 50 12.85 -15.17 -8.69
N THR A 51 13.34 -16.40 -8.84
CA THR A 51 14.08 -16.82 -10.03
C THR A 51 13.17 -16.83 -11.27
N LEU A 52 11.93 -17.30 -11.12
CA LEU A 52 10.99 -17.38 -12.24
C LEU A 52 10.33 -16.05 -12.59
N PHE A 53 9.90 -15.29 -11.59
CA PHE A 53 9.02 -14.14 -11.81
C PHE A 53 9.71 -12.80 -11.58
N ASN A 54 10.89 -12.78 -10.94
CA ASN A 54 11.69 -11.59 -10.66
C ASN A 54 10.85 -10.44 -10.04
N SER A 55 10.69 -9.32 -10.74
CA SER A 55 9.91 -8.15 -10.31
C SER A 55 8.41 -8.31 -10.53
N ASN A 56 7.94 -9.39 -11.15
CA ASN A 56 6.51 -9.67 -11.37
C ASN A 56 5.83 -10.33 -10.15
N ILE A 57 6.53 -10.43 -9.02
CA ILE A 57 6.00 -10.92 -7.75
C ILE A 57 6.30 -9.92 -6.63
N VAL A 58 5.32 -9.69 -5.77
CA VAL A 58 5.43 -8.83 -4.58
C VAL A 58 5.22 -9.69 -3.35
N GLU A 59 6.21 -9.74 -2.46
CA GLU A 59 6.04 -10.23 -1.08
C GLU A 59 5.21 -9.18 -0.32
N LEU A 60 4.08 -9.58 0.26
CA LEU A 60 3.13 -8.67 0.92
C LEU A 60 3.39 -8.50 2.42
N ASP A 61 4.28 -9.32 2.98
CA ASP A 61 4.64 -9.36 4.41
C ASP A 61 6.01 -8.70 4.70
N ASP A 62 6.57 -7.96 3.74
CA ASP A 62 7.88 -7.29 3.84
C ASP A 62 7.87 -6.00 3.01
N HIS A 63 7.50 -4.88 3.65
CA HIS A 63 7.32 -3.59 2.99
C HIS A 63 8.53 -3.13 2.15
N LYS A 64 9.76 -3.45 2.56
CA LYS A 64 10.98 -3.07 1.81
C LYS A 64 11.07 -3.85 0.51
N LYS A 65 10.81 -5.16 0.55
CA LYS A 65 10.75 -5.98 -0.67
C LYS A 65 9.56 -5.59 -1.53
N SER A 66 8.41 -5.28 -0.93
CA SER A 66 7.24 -4.83 -1.67
C SER A 66 7.54 -3.54 -2.43
N ALA A 67 8.07 -2.52 -1.75
CA ALA A 67 8.42 -1.24 -2.35
C ALA A 67 9.40 -1.40 -3.52
N ASN A 68 10.42 -2.24 -3.36
CA ASN A 68 11.39 -2.50 -4.44
C ASN A 68 10.72 -3.12 -5.69
N ALA A 69 9.92 -4.18 -5.52
CA ALA A 69 9.22 -4.82 -6.62
C ALA A 69 8.22 -3.86 -7.32
N LEU A 70 7.50 -3.05 -6.54
CA LEU A 70 6.57 -2.05 -7.05
C LEU A 70 7.28 -0.94 -7.83
N ILE A 71 8.44 -0.47 -7.36
CA ILE A 71 9.25 0.52 -8.09
C ILE A 71 9.69 -0.04 -9.45
N GLU A 72 10.19 -1.27 -9.50
CA GLU A 72 10.59 -1.89 -10.76
C GLU A 72 9.39 -2.09 -11.71
N ARG A 73 8.22 -2.46 -11.17
CA ARG A 73 6.99 -2.55 -11.95
C ARG A 73 6.58 -1.19 -12.53
N LEU A 74 6.57 -0.14 -11.71
CA LEU A 74 6.24 1.22 -12.14
C LEU A 74 7.20 1.70 -13.25
N LYS A 75 8.51 1.44 -13.11
CA LYS A 75 9.51 1.74 -14.15
C LYS A 75 9.16 1.02 -15.46
N SER A 76 8.83 -0.27 -15.39
CA SER A 76 8.49 -1.06 -16.58
C SER A 76 7.23 -0.56 -17.31
N LEU A 77 6.29 0.03 -16.57
CA LEU A 77 5.05 0.59 -17.11
C LEU A 77 5.17 2.07 -17.47
N GLY A 78 6.30 2.72 -17.16
CA GLY A 78 6.47 4.17 -17.33
C GLY A 78 5.56 5.01 -16.44
N LEU A 79 5.07 4.45 -15.33
CA LEU A 79 4.13 5.11 -14.41
C LEU A 79 4.86 5.80 -13.25
N LYS A 80 4.29 6.92 -12.82
CA LYS A 80 4.75 7.74 -11.69
C LYS A 80 3.75 7.67 -10.54
N ILE A 81 4.26 7.80 -9.32
CA ILE A 81 3.46 7.75 -8.10
C ILE A 81 3.83 8.88 -7.14
N ALA A 82 2.83 9.40 -6.44
CA ALA A 82 3.00 10.33 -5.31
C ALA A 82 2.07 9.93 -4.16
N VAL A 83 2.30 10.50 -2.97
CA VAL A 83 1.58 10.09 -1.76
C VAL A 83 1.10 11.24 -0.89
N ALA A 84 0.03 11.01 -0.14
CA ALA A 84 -0.42 11.86 0.95
C ALA A 84 -0.44 11.08 2.27
N GLU A 85 0.22 11.62 3.30
CA GLU A 85 0.45 10.91 4.55
C GLU A 85 -0.04 11.75 5.74
N SER A 86 -0.82 11.13 6.63
CA SER A 86 -1.13 11.69 7.94
C SER A 86 -0.50 10.80 9.01
N CYS A 87 -1.21 9.80 9.51
CA CYS A 87 -0.75 9.02 10.67
C CYS A 87 0.51 8.19 10.41
N SER A 88 0.88 7.88 9.16
CA SER A 88 2.15 7.25 8.81
C SER A 88 3.35 8.19 8.96
N GLY A 89 3.16 9.50 8.99
CA GLY A 89 4.20 10.47 9.34
C GLY A 89 5.43 10.49 8.41
N GLY A 90 5.27 10.12 7.14
CA GLY A 90 6.37 10.04 6.17
C GLY A 90 6.94 8.63 5.97
N LEU A 91 6.45 7.63 6.71
CA LEU A 91 6.92 6.25 6.58
C LEU A 91 6.60 5.63 5.21
N LEU A 92 5.50 6.02 4.55
CA LEU A 92 5.20 5.54 3.20
C LEU A 92 6.18 6.14 2.19
N SER A 93 6.46 7.45 2.28
CA SER A 93 7.52 8.10 1.49
C SER A 93 8.88 7.48 1.77
N HIS A 94 9.19 7.17 3.03
CA HIS A 94 10.42 6.47 3.40
C HIS A 94 10.51 5.09 2.74
N ALA A 95 9.42 4.31 2.70
CA ALA A 95 9.40 3.00 2.06
C ALA A 95 9.82 3.08 0.59
N PHE A 96 9.33 4.07 -0.17
CA PHE A 96 9.79 4.31 -1.55
C PHE A 96 11.24 4.80 -1.60
N THR A 97 11.56 5.88 -0.89
CA THR A 97 12.87 6.56 -0.96
C THR A 97 14.03 5.75 -0.39
N SER A 98 13.76 4.74 0.45
CA SER A 98 14.76 3.80 0.95
C SER A 98 15.31 2.85 -0.13
N ILE A 99 14.65 2.79 -1.30
CA ILE A 99 15.05 1.99 -2.45
C ILE A 99 15.84 2.85 -3.44
N SER A 100 17.02 2.37 -3.82
CA SER A 100 17.86 3.04 -4.82
C SER A 100 17.14 3.19 -6.16
N GLY A 101 17.22 4.38 -6.76
CA GLY A 101 16.56 4.67 -8.04
C GLY A 101 15.05 4.91 -7.96
N ALA A 102 14.48 5.07 -6.75
CA ALA A 102 13.07 5.41 -6.57
C ALA A 102 12.66 6.72 -7.26
N SER A 103 13.59 7.67 -7.41
CA SER A 103 13.36 8.96 -8.10
C SER A 103 12.92 8.83 -9.55
N ALA A 104 13.09 7.66 -10.18
CA ALA A 104 12.58 7.40 -11.52
C ALA A 104 11.04 7.37 -11.58
N VAL A 105 10.37 7.03 -10.47
CA VAL A 105 8.91 6.83 -10.42
C VAL A 105 8.23 7.56 -9.27
N PHE A 106 8.90 7.75 -8.14
CA PHE A 106 8.35 8.42 -6.96
C PHE A 106 8.53 9.94 -7.08
N MET A 107 7.42 10.65 -7.28
CA MET A 107 7.39 12.10 -7.51
C MET A 107 7.48 12.92 -6.21
N GLY A 108 7.22 12.29 -5.07
CA GLY A 108 7.20 12.93 -3.76
C GLY A 108 5.91 12.66 -3.00
N GLY A 109 5.71 13.40 -1.92
CA GLY A 109 4.48 13.32 -1.14
C GLY A 109 4.29 14.48 -0.20
N VAL A 110 3.09 14.55 0.37
CA VAL A 110 2.70 15.56 1.37
C VAL A 110 2.44 14.86 2.69
N VAL A 111 3.18 15.23 3.73
CA VAL A 111 2.85 14.84 5.11
C VAL A 111 1.85 15.85 5.68
N CYS A 112 0.57 15.64 5.41
CA CYS A 112 -0.55 16.48 5.85
C CYS A 112 -1.05 16.08 7.24
N TYR A 113 -0.17 16.19 8.24
CA TYR A 113 -0.47 15.73 9.61
C TYR A 113 -1.56 16.57 10.32
N ASN A 114 -1.68 17.85 9.97
CA ASN A 114 -2.69 18.78 10.47
C ASN A 114 -3.84 18.93 9.45
N GLU A 115 -5.07 19.19 9.92
CA GLU A 115 -6.25 19.43 9.08
C GLU A 115 -6.07 20.64 8.16
N GLU A 116 -5.43 21.70 8.64
CA GLU A 116 -5.11 22.90 7.85
C GLU A 116 -4.20 22.55 6.67
N VAL A 117 -3.18 21.71 6.89
CA VAL A 117 -2.28 21.24 5.81
C VAL A 117 -3.03 20.38 4.80
N LYS A 118 -4.00 19.55 5.24
CA LYS A 118 -4.89 18.80 4.32
C LYS A 118 -5.69 19.75 3.44
N HIS A 119 -6.21 20.82 4.02
CA HIS A 119 -6.98 21.82 3.28
C HIS A 119 -6.12 22.65 2.33
N GLU A 120 -5.00 23.19 2.80
CA GLU A 120 -4.18 24.13 2.03
C GLU A 120 -3.43 23.46 0.89
N LEU A 121 -2.78 22.33 1.15
CA LEU A 121 -1.93 21.65 0.16
C LEU A 121 -2.74 20.68 -0.68
N LEU A 122 -3.58 19.84 -0.06
CA LEU A 122 -4.31 18.78 -0.76
C LEU A 122 -5.73 19.19 -1.16
N LYS A 123 -6.17 20.41 -0.83
CA LYS A 123 -7.52 20.93 -1.17
C LYS A 123 -8.66 20.06 -0.64
N VAL A 124 -8.42 19.34 0.47
CA VAL A 124 -9.48 18.64 1.21
C VAL A 124 -10.51 19.67 1.67
N ASN A 125 -11.78 19.45 1.36
CA ASN A 125 -12.83 20.43 1.57
C ASN A 125 -13.08 20.63 3.07
N ALA A 126 -13.21 21.89 3.50
CA ALA A 126 -13.54 22.22 4.88
C ALA A 126 -14.88 21.59 5.33
N THR A 127 -15.84 21.45 4.42
CA THR A 127 -17.10 20.75 4.68
C THR A 127 -16.87 19.27 4.94
N THR A 128 -15.97 18.61 4.19
CA THR A 128 -15.61 17.20 4.40
C THR A 128 -15.00 16.99 5.79
N LEU A 129 -14.03 17.84 6.15
CA LEU A 129 -13.39 17.81 7.47
C LEU A 129 -14.40 18.04 8.61
N LYS A 130 -15.36 18.94 8.41
CA LYS A 130 -16.38 19.25 9.43
C LYS A 130 -17.44 18.16 9.59
N VAL A 131 -17.89 17.56 8.48
CA VAL A 131 -19.02 16.62 8.47
C VAL A 131 -18.56 15.18 8.73
N PHE A 132 -17.51 14.74 8.04
CA PHE A 132 -17.02 13.36 8.11
C PHE A 132 -15.78 13.20 9.00
N GLY A 133 -15.02 14.28 9.19
CA GLY A 133 -13.77 14.25 9.96
C GLY A 133 -12.57 13.75 9.16
N VAL A 134 -11.37 13.88 9.75
CA VAL A 134 -10.11 13.44 9.12
C VAL A 134 -9.91 11.92 9.03
N TYR A 135 -10.71 11.14 9.76
CA TYR A 135 -10.66 9.67 9.77
C TYR A 135 -11.89 9.13 9.03
N SER A 136 -11.96 9.42 7.74
CA SER A 136 -13.10 9.12 6.86
C SER A 136 -12.65 8.74 5.46
N GLU A 137 -13.54 8.06 4.74
CA GLU A 137 -13.33 7.72 3.33
C GLU A 137 -13.28 8.98 2.46
N GLU A 138 -14.17 9.93 2.73
CA GLU A 138 -14.29 11.21 2.02
C GLU A 138 -12.99 12.02 2.13
N CYS A 139 -12.42 12.12 3.34
CA CYS A 139 -11.15 12.80 3.54
C CYS A 139 -10.01 12.12 2.75
N VAL A 140 -9.93 10.80 2.77
CA VAL A 140 -8.88 10.06 2.04
C VAL A 140 -9.05 10.18 0.53
N LYS A 141 -10.29 10.15 0.04
CA LYS A 141 -10.60 10.40 -1.38
C LYS A 141 -10.13 11.77 -1.83
N GLU A 142 -10.41 12.81 -1.05
CA GLU A 142 -9.96 14.17 -1.37
C GLU A 142 -8.43 14.31 -1.24
N MET A 143 -7.79 13.62 -0.29
CA MET A 143 -6.32 13.57 -0.21
C MET A 143 -5.70 12.98 -1.48
N LEU A 144 -6.27 11.90 -2.04
CA LEU A 144 -5.82 11.31 -3.30
C LEU A 144 -5.93 12.31 -4.47
N LEU A 145 -7.06 13.02 -4.58
CA LEU A 145 -7.23 14.06 -5.59
C LEU A 145 -6.19 15.19 -5.42
N GLY A 146 -5.93 15.60 -4.18
CA GLY A 146 -4.90 16.56 -3.84
C GLY A 146 -3.51 16.14 -4.29
N VAL A 147 -3.18 14.84 -4.23
CA VAL A 147 -1.91 14.32 -4.76
C VAL A 147 -1.78 14.61 -6.25
N PHE A 148 -2.80 14.30 -7.05
CA PHE A 148 -2.77 14.55 -8.50
C PHE A 148 -2.71 16.04 -8.86
N LEU A 149 -3.26 16.93 -8.02
CA LEU A 149 -3.15 18.38 -8.21
C LEU A 149 -1.72 18.90 -8.00
N ASN A 150 -0.99 18.32 -7.06
CA ASN A 150 0.35 18.78 -6.68
C ASN A 150 1.48 18.09 -7.45
N PHE A 151 1.25 16.85 -7.89
CA PHE A 151 2.26 16.03 -8.53
C PHE A 151 1.80 15.54 -9.91
N LYS A 152 2.70 15.57 -10.88
CA LYS A 152 2.51 14.92 -12.20
C LYS A 152 2.68 13.40 -12.06
N ALA A 153 1.81 12.77 -11.29
CA ALA A 153 1.80 11.35 -10.99
C ALA A 153 0.60 10.66 -11.68
N ASP A 154 0.77 9.39 -12.02
CA ASP A 154 -0.27 8.54 -12.61
C ASP A 154 -1.03 7.74 -11.54
N LEU A 155 -0.41 7.58 -10.37
CA LEU A 155 -0.93 6.84 -9.23
C LEU A 155 -0.77 7.67 -7.95
N ALA A 156 -1.72 7.52 -7.03
CA ALA A 156 -1.71 8.16 -5.72
C ALA A 156 -1.99 7.13 -4.62
N LEU A 157 -1.32 7.28 -3.48
CA LEU A 157 -1.68 6.63 -2.22
C LEU A 157 -1.98 7.67 -1.15
N ALA A 158 -2.91 7.37 -0.25
CA ALA A 158 -3.27 8.24 0.86
C ALA A 158 -3.49 7.44 2.14
N ILE A 159 -2.95 7.92 3.27
CA ILE A 159 -3.14 7.29 4.60
C ILE A 159 -3.63 8.33 5.62
N SER A 160 -4.79 8.10 6.22
CA SER A 160 -5.30 8.89 7.35
C SER A 160 -5.98 8.03 8.41
N GLY A 161 -5.72 8.30 9.69
CA GLY A 161 -6.26 7.47 10.76
C GLY A 161 -5.68 7.75 12.14
N VAL A 162 -6.02 6.89 13.10
CA VAL A 162 -5.65 7.03 14.51
C VAL A 162 -4.66 5.95 14.91
N ALA A 163 -3.37 6.24 14.82
CA ALA A 163 -2.32 5.31 15.26
C ALA A 163 -2.16 5.21 16.79
N GLY A 164 -2.79 6.09 17.57
CA GLY A 164 -2.72 6.06 19.03
C GLY A 164 -1.43 6.64 19.63
N PRO A 165 -1.23 6.48 20.96
CA PRO A 165 -2.10 5.73 21.88
C PRO A 165 -3.41 6.48 22.23
N ASN A 166 -3.49 7.77 21.92
CA ASN A 166 -4.65 8.63 22.22
C ASN A 166 -5.35 9.11 20.93
N GLY A 167 -6.46 9.84 21.07
CA GLY A 167 -7.14 10.57 19.98
C GLY A 167 -8.27 9.83 19.26
N GLY A 168 -8.47 8.54 19.55
CA GLY A 168 -9.58 7.76 18.99
C GLY A 168 -10.95 8.16 19.57
N SER A 169 -12.01 7.71 18.91
CA SER A 169 -13.40 7.87 19.35
C SER A 169 -14.13 6.53 19.34
N LYS A 170 -15.40 6.49 19.79
CA LYS A 170 -16.23 5.29 19.66
C LYS A 170 -16.42 4.87 18.20
N ALA A 171 -16.51 5.84 17.29
CA ALA A 171 -16.68 5.57 15.87
C ALA A 171 -15.36 5.15 15.22
N ASN A 172 -14.25 5.81 15.57
CA ASN A 172 -12.91 5.56 15.04
C ASN A 172 -11.94 5.31 16.20
N PRO A 173 -11.94 4.10 16.79
CA PRO A 173 -11.01 3.75 17.86
C PRO A 173 -9.56 3.82 17.39
N VAL A 174 -8.63 3.82 18.35
CA VAL A 174 -7.20 3.65 18.06
C VAL A 174 -7.01 2.37 17.26
N GLY A 175 -6.25 2.45 16.17
CA GLY A 175 -6.09 1.37 15.19
C GLY A 175 -6.94 1.54 13.94
N THR A 176 -7.93 2.44 13.92
CA THR A 176 -8.70 2.74 12.70
C THR A 176 -7.89 3.58 11.72
N ILE A 177 -7.64 3.02 10.54
CA ILE A 177 -6.90 3.67 9.46
C ILE A 177 -7.69 3.57 8.16
N TYR A 178 -7.83 4.68 7.45
CA TYR A 178 -8.33 4.74 6.09
C TYR A 178 -7.14 4.83 5.14
N ILE A 179 -7.09 3.93 4.17
CA ILE A 179 -5.99 3.81 3.22
C ILE A 179 -6.59 3.80 1.83
N GLY A 180 -6.13 4.72 0.99
CA GLY A 180 -6.63 4.91 -0.36
C GLY A 180 -5.54 4.68 -1.39
N ALA A 181 -5.94 4.14 -2.55
CA ALA A 181 -5.13 4.03 -3.74
C ALA A 181 -5.96 4.40 -4.98
N GLN A 182 -5.39 5.17 -5.90
CA GLN A 182 -6.10 5.63 -7.08
C GLN A 182 -5.17 5.77 -8.28
N LYS A 183 -5.67 5.45 -9.47
CA LYS A 183 -5.04 5.80 -10.74
C LYS A 183 -5.68 7.10 -11.24
N LEU A 184 -4.89 7.96 -11.87
CA LEU A 184 -5.39 9.22 -12.41
C LEU A 184 -6.65 8.96 -13.26
N GLU A 185 -7.70 9.75 -13.01
CA GLU A 185 -9.01 9.65 -13.66
C GLU A 185 -9.79 8.32 -13.44
N SER A 186 -9.34 7.44 -12.54
CA SER A 186 -10.09 6.24 -12.14
C SER A 186 -10.89 6.45 -10.85
N GLN A 187 -11.75 5.49 -10.51
CA GLN A 187 -12.30 5.41 -9.16
C GLN A 187 -11.19 5.13 -8.14
N ALA A 188 -11.33 5.70 -6.94
CA ALA A 188 -10.47 5.42 -5.81
C ALA A 188 -10.86 4.10 -5.16
N LEU A 189 -9.87 3.28 -4.80
CA LEU A 189 -10.03 2.15 -3.90
C LEU A 189 -9.69 2.64 -2.50
N ILE A 190 -10.60 2.49 -1.53
CA ILE A 190 -10.38 2.94 -0.16
C ILE A 190 -10.78 1.84 0.80
N ASP A 191 -9.83 1.41 1.62
CA ASP A 191 -10.05 0.43 2.67
C ASP A 191 -10.09 1.13 4.03
N ARG A 192 -11.10 0.79 4.84
CA ARG A 192 -11.13 1.09 6.27
C ARG A 192 -10.58 -0.11 7.04
N CYS A 193 -9.38 0.02 7.58
CA CYS A 193 -8.69 -1.01 8.31
C CYS A 193 -8.79 -0.80 9.83
N PHE A 194 -8.68 -1.90 10.57
CA PHE A 194 -8.43 -1.87 12.01
C PHE A 194 -7.16 -2.68 12.30
N PHE A 195 -6.14 -2.00 12.83
CA PHE A 195 -4.87 -2.61 13.19
C PHE A 195 -4.65 -2.58 14.69
N GLU A 196 -4.38 -3.75 15.26
CA GLU A 196 -3.96 -3.87 16.65
C GLU A 196 -2.46 -3.65 16.80
N GLY A 197 -2.05 -3.17 17.98
CA GLY A 197 -0.66 -2.98 18.35
C GLY A 197 -0.38 -1.61 18.94
N ASN A 198 0.91 -1.33 19.15
CA ASN A 198 1.35 0.01 19.51
C ASN A 198 1.35 0.93 18.28
N ARG A 199 1.61 2.22 18.51
CA ARG A 199 1.63 3.25 17.47
C ARG A 199 2.50 2.89 16.27
N GLU A 200 3.74 2.48 16.52
CA GLU A 200 4.70 2.11 15.49
C GLU A 200 4.21 0.90 14.67
N SER A 201 3.68 -0.13 15.33
CA SER A 201 3.11 -1.30 14.68
C SER A 201 1.93 -0.93 13.76
N ILE A 202 1.04 -0.07 14.23
CA ILE A 202 -0.11 0.40 13.44
C ILE A 202 0.37 1.19 12.22
N GLN A 203 1.37 2.07 12.39
CA GLN A 203 1.94 2.83 11.28
C GLN A 203 2.58 1.91 10.23
N ASN A 204 3.38 0.94 10.65
CA ASN A 204 4.03 -0.01 9.75
C ASN A 204 3.01 -0.87 8.99
N LYS A 205 1.98 -1.39 9.67
CA LYS A 205 0.88 -2.12 9.04
C LYS A 205 0.10 -1.26 8.03
N SER A 206 -0.04 0.04 8.31
CA SER A 206 -0.68 0.97 7.38
C SER A 206 0.13 1.15 6.10
N VAL A 207 1.45 1.25 6.21
CA VAL A 207 2.35 1.34 5.05
C VAL A 207 2.34 0.04 4.24
N GLU A 208 2.43 -1.11 4.91
CA GLU A 208 2.34 -2.43 4.27
C GLU A 208 1.03 -2.58 3.50
N HIS A 209 -0.11 -2.22 4.12
CA HIS A 209 -1.40 -2.28 3.46
C HIS A 209 -1.46 -1.35 2.25
N ALA A 210 -0.95 -0.12 2.33
CA ALA A 210 -0.92 0.80 1.19
C ALA A 210 -0.09 0.27 0.01
N LEU A 211 1.06 -0.37 0.27
CA LEU A 211 1.86 -1.02 -0.77
C LEU A 211 1.12 -2.23 -1.37
N ASN A 212 0.39 -2.98 -0.55
CA ASN A 212 -0.44 -4.08 -1.03
C ASN A 212 -1.60 -3.58 -1.90
N MET A 213 -2.22 -2.44 -1.56
CA MET A 213 -3.23 -1.80 -2.41
C MET A 213 -2.64 -1.41 -3.76
N LEU A 214 -1.45 -0.82 -3.78
CA LEU A 214 -0.75 -0.49 -5.02
C LEU A 214 -0.46 -1.75 -5.87
N ALA A 215 -0.03 -2.84 -5.23
CA ALA A 215 0.20 -4.11 -5.92
C ALA A 215 -1.08 -4.67 -6.58
N ARG A 216 -2.26 -4.42 -6.01
CA ARG A 216 -3.54 -4.83 -6.62
C ARG A 216 -3.93 -4.02 -7.85
N MET A 217 -3.35 -2.83 -8.03
CA MET A 217 -3.66 -1.93 -9.14
C MET A 217 -2.76 -2.10 -10.36
N LEU A 218 -1.64 -2.83 -10.22
CA LEU A 218 -0.56 -2.97 -11.22
C LEU A 218 -0.53 -4.35 -11.86
#